data_AF-X1GKD7-F1
#
_entry.id   AF-X1GKD7-F1
#
_cell.length_a   1.000
_cell.length_b   1.000
_cell.length_c   1.000
_cell.angle_alpha   90.00
_cell.angle_beta   90.00
_cell.angle_gamma   90.00
#
_symmetry.space_group_name_H-M   'P 1'
#
loop_
_entity.id
_entity.type
_entity.pdbx_description
1 polymer ?
#
loop_
_entity_poly.entity_id
_entity_poly.type
_entity_poly.pdbx_seq_one_letter_code
_entity_poly.pdbx_strand_id
1 'polypeptide(L)'
;MSHQYDNFDAAYAALRTQFASAVSKFWSANDYWIAAKAHYTAGEALPAIYDILTCLSEILGYDNDIWRYSLNSVYKSVTAESIYWAAQQGGADIIDMDAILSIMLSANPEQVEYFVGLVDAYRQSIWNRPFNKDFYAALARGFMIWP
;
A
#
# COMPACT_ATOMS: atom_id res chain seq x y z
N MET A 1 -3.37 9.23 -20.81
CA MET A 1 -2.14 8.57 -20.32
C MET A 1 -2.61 7.34 -19.54
N SER A 2 -2.16 6.12 -19.87
CA SER A 2 -2.66 4.90 -19.20
C SER A 2 -1.72 4.49 -18.06
N HIS A 3 -2.31 4.21 -16.90
CA HIS A 3 -1.61 3.65 -15.74
C HIS A 3 -1.37 2.15 -15.93
N GLN A 4 -0.38 1.58 -15.23
CA GLN A 4 -0.15 0.13 -15.23
C GLN A 4 -1.14 -0.66 -14.37
N TYR A 5 -1.72 0.01 -13.38
CA TYR A 5 -2.63 -0.57 -12.40
C TYR A 5 -3.87 0.31 -12.29
N ASP A 6 -4.99 -0.30 -11.91
CA ASP A 6 -6.30 0.37 -11.84
C ASP A 6 -6.59 0.96 -10.45
N ASN A 7 -5.84 0.57 -9.42
CA ASN A 7 -6.02 1.01 -8.04
C ASN A 7 -4.77 0.80 -7.17
N PHE A 8 -4.81 1.31 -5.94
CA PHE A 8 -3.72 1.22 -4.97
C PHE A 8 -3.40 -0.22 -4.59
N ASP A 9 -4.42 -1.06 -4.36
CA ASP A 9 -4.20 -2.45 -3.95
C ASP A 9 -3.42 -3.25 -5.00
N ALA A 10 -3.75 -3.09 -6.28
CA ALA A 10 -3.06 -3.75 -7.38
C ALA A 10 -1.61 -3.25 -7.51
N ALA A 11 -1.40 -1.92 -7.42
CA ALA A 11 -0.07 -1.33 -7.47
C ALA A 11 0.79 -1.78 -6.28
N TYR A 12 0.22 -1.77 -5.08
CA TYR A 12 0.89 -2.14 -3.83
C TYR A 12 1.19 -3.65 -3.75
N ALA A 13 0.27 -4.49 -4.21
CA ALA A 13 0.50 -5.93 -4.33
C ALA A 13 1.69 -6.21 -5.25
N ALA A 14 1.73 -5.56 -6.41
CA ALA A 14 2.86 -5.67 -7.32
C ALA A 14 4.18 -5.16 -6.70
N LEU A 15 4.14 -4.05 -5.95
CA LEU A 15 5.30 -3.50 -5.26
C LEU A 15 5.86 -4.50 -4.25
N ARG A 16 4.99 -5.13 -3.45
CA ARG A 16 5.36 -6.15 -2.48
C ARG A 16 5.96 -7.38 -3.14
N THR A 17 5.36 -7.89 -4.20
CA THR A 17 5.89 -9.04 -4.96
C THR A 17 7.27 -8.73 -5.53
N GLN A 18 7.43 -7.55 -6.14
CA GLN A 18 8.70 -7.11 -6.71
C GLN A 18 9.78 -7.01 -5.61
N PHE A 19 9.42 -6.45 -4.44
CA PHE A 19 10.32 -6.34 -3.28
C PHE A 19 10.75 -7.69 -2.73
N ALA A 20 9.80 -8.61 -2.54
CA ALA A 20 10.12 -9.97 -2.13
C ALA A 20 11.06 -10.66 -3.13
N SER A 21 10.85 -10.45 -4.45
CA SER A 21 11.72 -10.99 -5.48
C SER A 21 13.14 -10.43 -5.40
N ALA A 22 13.29 -9.10 -5.30
CA ALA A 22 14.58 -8.44 -5.19
C ALA A 22 15.36 -8.91 -3.95
N VAL A 23 14.69 -8.98 -2.80
CA VAL A 23 15.28 -9.50 -1.55
C VAL A 23 15.71 -10.95 -1.71
N SER A 24 14.88 -11.81 -2.31
CA SER A 24 15.23 -13.21 -2.54
C SER A 24 16.49 -13.34 -3.38
N LYS A 25 16.58 -12.62 -4.52
CA LYS A 25 17.75 -12.67 -5.41
C LYS A 25 19.01 -12.18 -4.73
N PHE A 26 18.92 -11.12 -3.92
CA PHE A 26 20.06 -10.61 -3.15
C PHE A 26 20.61 -11.68 -2.20
N TRP A 27 19.75 -12.37 -1.45
CA TRP A 27 20.18 -13.43 -0.54
C TRP A 27 20.71 -14.66 -1.30
N SER A 28 20.04 -15.08 -2.38
CA SER A 28 20.53 -16.17 -3.22
C SER A 28 21.90 -15.87 -3.82
N ALA A 29 22.15 -14.64 -4.30
CA ALA A 29 23.46 -14.23 -4.77
C ALA A 29 24.55 -14.36 -3.69
N ASN A 30 24.22 -13.95 -2.45
CA ASN A 30 25.13 -14.09 -1.32
C ASN A 30 25.41 -15.57 -0.98
N ASP A 31 24.41 -16.43 -1.01
CA ASP A 31 24.56 -17.86 -0.74
C ASP A 31 25.46 -18.53 -1.80
N TYR A 32 25.25 -18.22 -3.08
CA TYR A 32 26.12 -18.71 -4.16
C TYR A 32 27.54 -18.16 -4.07
N TRP A 33 27.72 -16.91 -3.63
CA TRP A 33 29.06 -16.37 -3.36
C TRP A 33 29.79 -17.12 -2.24
N ILE A 34 29.08 -17.48 -1.17
CA ILE A 34 29.63 -18.28 -0.07
C ILE A 34 29.99 -19.69 -0.56
N ALA A 35 29.10 -20.34 -1.33
CA ALA A 35 29.34 -21.66 -1.91
C ALA A 35 30.56 -21.66 -2.85
N ALA A 36 30.64 -20.67 -3.75
CA ALA A 36 31.78 -20.50 -4.65
C ALA A 36 33.12 -20.43 -3.91
N LYS A 37 33.18 -19.68 -2.81
CA LYS A 37 34.38 -19.58 -1.96
C LYS A 37 34.73 -20.91 -1.30
N ALA A 38 33.73 -21.65 -0.83
CA ALA A 38 33.94 -22.95 -0.21
C ALA A 38 34.53 -23.94 -1.24
N HIS A 39 33.92 -24.05 -2.42
CA HIS A 39 34.40 -24.92 -3.49
C HIS A 39 35.79 -24.52 -4.00
N TYR A 40 36.07 -23.22 -4.13
CA TYR A 40 37.41 -22.73 -4.48
C TYR A 40 38.46 -23.16 -3.46
N THR A 41 38.15 -23.02 -2.16
CA THR A 41 39.05 -23.41 -1.06
C THR A 41 39.27 -24.93 -1.01
N ALA A 42 38.27 -25.72 -1.40
CA ALA A 42 38.37 -27.17 -1.52
C ALA A 42 39.12 -27.65 -2.78
N GLY A 43 39.51 -26.75 -3.70
CA GLY A 43 40.15 -27.10 -4.96
C GLY A 43 39.17 -27.59 -6.05
N GLU A 44 37.86 -27.42 -5.82
CA GLU A 44 36.79 -27.85 -6.71
C GLU A 44 36.47 -26.76 -7.74
N ALA A 45 37.32 -26.65 -8.76
CA ALA A 45 37.26 -25.54 -9.72
C ALA A 45 35.93 -25.45 -10.51
N LEU A 46 35.37 -26.59 -10.95
CA LEU A 46 34.14 -26.59 -11.74
C LEU A 46 32.91 -26.14 -10.94
N PRO A 47 32.63 -26.69 -9.74
CA PRO A 47 31.58 -26.17 -8.86
C PRO A 47 31.76 -24.68 -8.52
N ALA A 48 32.99 -24.26 -8.21
CA ALA A 48 33.27 -22.85 -7.89
C ALA A 48 32.91 -21.91 -9.04
N ILE A 49 33.23 -22.28 -10.29
CA ILE A 49 32.84 -21.50 -11.48
C ILE A 49 31.33 -21.47 -11.65
N TYR A 50 30.65 -22.60 -11.48
CA TYR A 50 29.19 -22.68 -11.59
C TYR A 50 28.49 -21.75 -10.58
N ASP A 51 28.92 -21.77 -9.33
CA ASP A 51 28.33 -20.92 -8.29
C ASP A 51 28.59 -19.43 -8.54
N ILE A 52 29.77 -19.05 -9.04
CA ILE A 52 30.05 -17.67 -9.44
C ILE A 52 29.11 -17.24 -10.57
N LEU A 53 28.94 -18.06 -11.61
CA LEU A 53 28.05 -17.74 -12.72
C LEU A 53 26.59 -17.59 -12.24
N THR A 54 26.16 -18.44 -11.32
CA THR A 54 24.82 -18.38 -10.75
C THR A 54 24.64 -17.14 -9.87
N CYS A 55 25.63 -16.80 -9.04
CA CYS A 55 25.67 -15.56 -8.27
C CYS A 55 25.54 -14.32 -9.18
N LEU A 56 26.30 -14.28 -10.28
CA LEU A 56 26.21 -13.18 -11.24
C LEU A 56 24.84 -13.09 -11.91
N SER A 57 24.21 -14.23 -12.21
CA SER A 57 22.85 -14.27 -12.74
C SER A 57 21.83 -13.69 -11.75
N GLU A 58 21.93 -14.02 -10.47
CA GLU A 58 21.07 -13.47 -9.42
C GLU A 58 21.26 -11.95 -9.26
N ILE A 59 22.50 -11.47 -9.30
CA ILE A 59 22.81 -10.03 -9.25
C ILE A 59 22.21 -9.28 -10.44
N LEU A 60 22.31 -9.83 -11.65
CA LEU A 60 21.69 -9.24 -12.85
C LEU A 60 20.16 -9.22 -12.74
N GLY A 61 19.56 -10.27 -12.18
CA GLY A 61 18.13 -10.32 -11.90
C GLY A 61 17.72 -9.26 -10.86
N TYR A 62 18.53 -9.06 -9.82
CA TYR A 62 18.31 -8.03 -8.80
C TYR A 62 18.41 -6.62 -9.39
N ASP A 63 19.39 -6.34 -10.26
CA ASP A 63 19.50 -5.04 -10.93
C ASP A 63 18.25 -4.73 -11.78
N ASN A 64 17.76 -5.71 -12.54
CA ASN A 64 16.51 -5.57 -13.31
C ASN A 64 15.31 -5.23 -12.41
N ASP A 65 15.22 -5.88 -11.24
CA ASP A 65 14.18 -5.56 -10.27
C ASP A 65 14.32 -4.13 -9.71
N ILE A 66 15.55 -3.64 -9.47
CA ILE A 66 15.80 -2.26 -9.04
C ILE A 66 15.32 -1.25 -10.08
N TRP A 67 15.54 -1.52 -11.37
CA TRP A 67 15.08 -0.62 -12.43
C TRP A 67 13.56 -0.40 -12.41
N ARG A 68 12.79 -1.39 -11.91
CA ARG A 68 11.34 -1.27 -11.73
C ARG A 68 10.93 -0.38 -10.55
N TYR A 69 11.85 -0.02 -9.67
CA TYR A 69 11.64 1.00 -8.62
C TYR A 69 11.98 2.42 -9.06
N SER A 70 12.43 2.62 -10.30
CA SER A 70 12.86 3.94 -10.78
C SER A 70 11.73 4.96 -10.75
N LEU A 71 11.88 6.00 -9.93
CA LEU A 71 10.94 7.12 -9.86
C LEU A 71 10.94 7.98 -11.14
N ASN A 72 11.90 7.77 -12.05
CA ASN A 72 12.03 8.56 -13.28
C ASN A 72 10.98 8.22 -14.34
N SER A 73 10.20 7.15 -14.15
CA SER A 73 9.11 6.78 -15.05
C SER A 73 7.89 6.34 -14.25
N VAL A 74 7.01 7.30 -13.95
CA VAL A 74 5.77 7.05 -13.19
C VAL A 74 4.96 5.90 -13.78
N TYR A 75 4.95 5.76 -15.11
CA TYR A 75 4.18 4.75 -15.85
C TYR A 75 4.86 3.38 -16.01
N LYS A 76 6.07 3.20 -15.49
CA LYS A 76 6.81 1.92 -15.57
C LYS A 76 7.30 1.43 -14.22
N SER A 77 7.19 2.28 -13.20
CA SER A 77 7.67 1.97 -11.87
C SER A 77 6.51 1.63 -10.97
N VAL A 78 6.61 0.43 -10.41
CA VAL A 78 5.63 -0.06 -9.45
C VAL A 78 5.62 0.80 -8.18
N THR A 79 6.78 1.37 -7.81
CA THR A 79 6.89 2.34 -6.70
C THR A 79 6.15 3.63 -7.02
N ALA A 80 6.36 4.19 -8.21
CA ALA A 80 5.75 5.46 -8.58
C ALA A 80 4.23 5.32 -8.79
N GLU A 81 3.75 4.23 -9.39
CA GLU A 81 2.33 3.89 -9.46
C GLU A 81 1.73 3.70 -8.06
N SER A 82 2.42 3.00 -7.14
CA SER A 82 1.93 2.83 -5.76
C SER A 82 1.79 4.16 -5.04
N ILE A 83 2.76 5.06 -5.20
CA ILE A 83 2.69 6.42 -4.62
C ILE A 83 1.56 7.22 -5.25
N TYR A 84 1.39 7.14 -6.57
CA TYR A 84 0.31 7.82 -7.28
C TYR A 84 -1.06 7.38 -6.77
N TRP A 85 -1.30 6.07 -6.74
CA TRP A 85 -2.59 5.53 -6.30
C TRP A 85 -2.81 5.75 -4.80
N ALA A 86 -1.76 5.72 -3.98
CA ALA A 86 -1.86 6.13 -2.57
C ALA A 86 -2.32 7.58 -2.43
N ALA A 87 -1.84 8.48 -3.29
CA ALA A 87 -2.24 9.88 -3.26
C ALA A 87 -3.69 10.09 -3.77
N GLN A 88 -4.15 9.30 -4.74
CA GLN A 88 -5.51 9.40 -5.30
C GLN A 88 -6.57 8.74 -4.43
N GLN A 89 -6.21 7.62 -3.79
CA GLN A 89 -7.13 6.75 -3.04
C GLN A 89 -6.83 6.77 -1.54
N GLY A 90 -5.99 7.68 -1.03
CA GLY A 90 -5.69 7.75 0.40
C GLY A 90 -4.88 6.58 0.97
N GLY A 91 -4.32 5.71 0.12
CA GLY A 91 -3.74 4.42 0.54
C GLY A 91 -4.83 3.44 0.97
N ALA A 92 -4.48 2.35 1.63
CA ALA A 92 -5.42 1.29 2.04
C ALA A 92 -6.54 1.75 3.02
N ASP A 93 -6.60 3.04 3.37
CA ASP A 93 -7.54 3.64 4.31
C ASP A 93 -8.46 4.65 3.61
N ILE A 94 -9.10 4.26 2.49
CA ILE A 94 -10.29 5.01 2.04
C ILE A 94 -11.33 4.89 3.16
N ILE A 95 -11.58 6.00 3.85
CA ILE A 95 -12.75 6.14 4.71
C ILE A 95 -13.97 6.33 3.79
N ASP A 96 -14.51 5.23 3.29
CA ASP A 96 -15.83 5.20 2.66
C ASP A 96 -16.91 4.88 3.70
N MET A 97 -18.18 4.97 3.30
CA MET A 97 -19.30 4.73 4.21
C MET A 97 -19.28 3.29 4.76
N ASP A 98 -18.84 2.32 3.96
CA ASP A 98 -18.76 0.93 4.37
C ASP A 98 -17.68 0.72 5.44
N ALA A 99 -16.53 1.38 5.31
CA ALA A 99 -15.48 1.41 6.32
C ALA A 99 -15.99 2.03 7.64
N ILE A 100 -16.72 3.16 7.56
CA ILE A 100 -17.33 3.80 8.75
C ILE A 100 -18.33 2.84 9.42
N LEU A 101 -19.21 2.22 8.64
CA LEU A 101 -20.22 1.28 9.15
C LEU A 101 -19.58 0.04 9.76
N SER A 102 -18.53 -0.51 9.13
CA SER A 102 -17.79 -1.66 9.66
C SER A 102 -17.11 -1.32 10.99
N ILE A 103 -16.49 -0.14 11.09
CA ILE A 103 -15.88 0.32 12.34
C ILE A 103 -16.95 0.45 13.43
N MET A 104 -18.11 1.05 13.13
CA MET A 104 -19.23 1.18 14.07
C MET A 104 -19.78 -0.18 14.52
N LEU A 105 -19.88 -1.16 13.62
CA LEU A 105 -20.36 -2.52 13.93
C LEU A 105 -19.37 -3.31 14.80
N SER A 106 -18.06 -3.06 14.64
CA SER A 106 -17.01 -3.72 15.41
C SER A 106 -16.63 -2.99 16.72
N ALA A 107 -17.23 -1.84 16.98
CA ALA A 107 -16.91 -1.01 18.14
C ALA A 107 -17.24 -1.74 19.45
N ASN A 108 -16.36 -1.62 20.44
CA ASN A 108 -16.60 -2.17 21.77
C ASN A 108 -17.62 -1.29 22.54
N PRO A 109 -18.22 -1.79 23.63
CA PRO A 109 -19.25 -1.06 24.37
C PRO A 109 -18.80 0.33 24.87
N GLU A 110 -17.55 0.47 25.31
CA GLU A 110 -17.01 1.76 25.79
C GLU A 110 -16.88 2.78 24.66
N GLN A 111 -16.45 2.34 23.46
CA GLN A 111 -16.37 3.18 22.27
C GLN A 111 -17.75 3.64 21.80
N VAL A 112 -18.76 2.75 21.87
CA VAL A 112 -20.15 3.09 21.54
C VAL A 112 -20.71 4.10 22.54
N GLU A 113 -20.51 3.87 23.84
CA GLU A 113 -20.93 4.80 24.90
C GLU A 113 -20.31 6.19 24.72
N TYR A 114 -19.01 6.23 24.42
CA TYR A 114 -18.29 7.48 24.15
C TYR A 114 -18.82 8.20 22.91
N PHE A 115 -19.07 7.47 21.81
CA PHE A 115 -19.64 8.04 20.59
C PHE A 115 -21.03 8.64 20.83
N VAL A 116 -21.91 7.90 21.49
CA VAL A 116 -23.27 8.37 21.83
C VAL A 116 -23.20 9.61 22.73
N GLY A 117 -22.33 9.59 23.76
CA GLY A 117 -22.13 10.72 24.65
C GLY A 117 -21.69 12.00 23.92
N LEU A 118 -20.79 11.87 22.94
CA LEU A 118 -20.38 13.00 22.09
C LEU A 118 -21.52 13.52 21.23
N VAL A 119 -22.25 12.64 20.53
CA VAL A 119 -23.39 13.03 19.68
C VAL A 119 -24.45 13.76 20.50
N ASP A 120 -24.77 13.26 21.69
CA ASP A 120 -25.78 13.88 22.55
C ASP A 120 -25.28 15.21 23.13
N ALA A 121 -24.00 15.33 23.48
CA ALA A 121 -23.41 16.61 23.88
C ALA A 121 -23.49 17.66 22.75
N TYR A 122 -23.21 17.26 21.50
CA TYR A 122 -23.37 18.14 20.34
C TYR A 122 -24.83 18.55 20.14
N ARG A 123 -25.79 17.64 20.27
CA ARG A 123 -27.23 17.97 20.20
C ARG A 123 -27.64 18.95 21.29
N GLN A 124 -27.19 18.75 22.52
CA GLN A 124 -27.47 19.67 23.62
C GLN A 124 -26.87 21.06 23.37
N SER A 125 -25.67 21.15 22.78
CA SER A 125 -25.00 22.43 22.48
C SER A 125 -25.80 23.36 21.55
N ILE A 126 -26.74 22.80 20.77
CA ILE A 126 -27.57 23.54 19.83
C ILE A 126 -29.04 23.66 20.27
N TRP A 127 -29.44 23.07 21.40
CA TRP A 127 -30.85 23.03 21.83
C TRP A 127 -31.46 24.43 22.00
N ASN A 128 -30.69 25.37 22.55
CA ASN A 128 -31.14 26.74 22.76
C ASN A 128 -30.97 27.65 21.52
N ARG A 129 -30.51 27.12 20.39
CA ARG A 129 -30.36 27.91 19.16
C ARG A 129 -31.68 27.97 18.41
N PRO A 130 -32.04 29.13 17.83
CA PRO A 130 -33.21 29.22 16.97
C PRO A 130 -33.07 28.29 15.77
N PHE A 131 -34.18 27.65 15.38
CA PHE A 131 -34.20 26.73 14.25
C PHE A 131 -33.80 27.46 12.95
N ASN A 132 -32.69 27.04 12.35
CA ASN A 132 -32.19 27.62 11.11
C ASN A 132 -32.85 26.93 9.90
N LYS A 133 -34.08 27.36 9.59
CA LYS A 133 -34.88 26.82 8.48
C LYS A 133 -34.15 26.83 7.14
N ASP A 134 -33.32 27.83 6.89
CA ASP A 134 -32.64 28.01 5.60
C ASP A 134 -31.49 27.00 5.47
N PHE A 135 -30.76 26.75 6.56
CA PHE A 135 -29.75 25.68 6.63
C PHE A 135 -30.35 24.30 6.39
N TYR A 136 -31.43 23.94 7.09
CA TYR A 136 -32.07 22.62 6.93
C TYR A 136 -32.74 22.46 5.56
N ALA A 137 -33.33 23.52 5.00
CA ALA A 137 -33.88 23.49 3.64
C ALA A 137 -32.79 23.41 2.56
N ALA A 138 -31.61 23.98 2.79
CA ALA A 138 -30.45 23.83 1.91
C ALA A 138 -29.87 22.41 1.99
N LEU A 139 -29.77 21.86 3.21
CA LEU A 139 -29.35 20.48 3.44
C LEU A 139 -30.27 19.49 2.72
N ALA A 140 -31.60 19.61 2.89
CA ALA A 140 -32.58 18.75 2.24
C ALA A 140 -32.54 18.85 0.70
N ARG A 141 -32.31 20.05 0.14
CA ARG A 141 -32.11 20.23 -1.30
C ARG A 141 -30.82 19.56 -1.79
N GLY A 142 -29.74 19.62 -1.01
CA GLY A 142 -28.50 18.91 -1.29
C GLY A 142 -28.70 17.40 -1.39
N PHE A 143 -29.48 16.80 -0.48
CA PHE A 143 -29.82 15.38 -0.52
C PHE A 143 -30.79 15.00 -1.66
N MET A 144 -31.65 15.91 -2.10
CA MET A 144 -32.58 15.67 -3.21
C MET A 144 -31.86 15.55 -4.57
N ILE A 145 -30.63 16.09 -4.68
CA ILE A 145 -29.82 16.08 -5.90
C ILE A 145 -28.72 14.99 -5.81
N TRP A 146 -28.68 14.21 -4.72
CA TRP A 146 -27.68 13.16 -4.53
C TRP A 146 -28.00 11.96 -5.47
N PRO A 147 -27.14 11.63 -6.45
CA PRO A 147 -27.35 10.52 -7.39
C PRO A 147 -27.14 9.14 -6.76
#